data_AF-A0A087L5X4-F1
#
_entry.id   AF-A0A087L5X4-F1
#
_cell.length_a   1.000
_cell.length_b   1.000
_cell.length_c   1.000
_cell.angle_alpha   90.00
_cell.angle_beta   90.00
_cell.angle_gamma   90.00
#
_symmetry.space_group_name_H-M   'P 1'
#
loop_
_entity.id
_entity.type
_entity.pdbx_description
1 polymer ?
#
loop_
_entity_poly.entity_id
_entity_poly.type
_entity_poly.pdbx_seq_one_letter_code
_entity_poly.pdbx_strand_id
1 'polypeptide(L)'
;MATKKKPQKATQAREKLADKEMAIAKEKKRKREADKERQAETRRNLQEALGKNIPLRLHSKPEKRLQELCKLHGRDIKEKTRSYSQMISDLINFYYIESILKYENEELNKFYDTYVQLWGYTIRESLSNEEIADSFNKEGFLRSCKGKNGGYFFKNNGWTAKNVETHKDLERIITVIESFE
;
A
#
# COMPACT_ATOMS: atom_id res chain seq x y z
N MET A 1 -68.96 -15.69 43.25
CA MET A 1 -68.24 -14.49 42.77
C MET A 1 -66.87 -14.92 42.24
N ALA A 2 -66.69 -15.03 40.92
CA ALA A 2 -65.39 -15.39 40.33
C ALA A 2 -64.66 -14.11 39.89
N THR A 3 -63.61 -13.73 40.62
CA THR A 3 -62.78 -12.56 40.31
C THR A 3 -61.83 -12.87 39.16
N LYS A 4 -62.05 -12.21 38.01
CA LYS A 4 -61.19 -12.25 36.81
C LYS A 4 -59.81 -11.63 37.09
N LYS A 5 -58.87 -12.37 37.70
CA LYS A 5 -57.44 -12.01 37.75
C LYS A 5 -56.73 -12.49 36.47
N LYS A 6 -56.91 -11.81 35.33
CA LYS A 6 -56.18 -12.17 34.08
C LYS A 6 -55.66 -11.04 33.15
N PRO A 7 -55.43 -9.77 33.54
CA PRO A 7 -54.69 -8.83 32.66
C PRO A 7 -53.20 -8.62 33.02
N GLN A 8 -52.80 -8.64 34.30
CA GLN A 8 -51.49 -8.12 34.73
C GLN A 8 -50.26 -8.89 34.20
N LYS A 9 -50.34 -10.22 34.05
CA LYS A 9 -49.21 -11.03 33.55
C LYS A 9 -48.94 -10.82 32.05
N ALA A 10 -49.97 -10.53 31.26
CA ALA A 10 -49.84 -10.27 29.83
C ALA A 10 -49.23 -8.89 29.58
N THR A 11 -49.57 -7.89 30.41
CA THR A 11 -49.00 -6.54 30.35
C THR A 11 -47.51 -6.55 30.71
N GLN A 12 -47.12 -7.22 31.79
CA GLN A 12 -45.72 -7.34 32.20
C GLN A 12 -44.85 -8.10 31.18
N ALA A 13 -45.42 -9.07 30.47
CA ALA A 13 -44.69 -9.78 29.41
C ALA A 13 -44.46 -8.90 28.17
N ARG A 14 -45.41 -8.01 27.84
CA ARG A 14 -45.29 -7.05 26.74
C ARG A 14 -44.27 -5.94 27.06
N GLU A 15 -44.28 -5.43 28.29
CA GLU A 15 -43.28 -4.45 28.76
C GLU A 15 -41.86 -5.03 28.69
N LYS A 16 -41.64 -6.25 29.19
CA LYS A 16 -40.33 -6.93 29.10
C LYS A 16 -39.87 -7.19 27.66
N LEU A 17 -40.80 -7.44 26.73
CA LEU A 17 -40.49 -7.61 25.32
C LEU A 17 -40.07 -6.28 24.68
N ALA A 18 -40.81 -5.20 24.96
CA ALA A 18 -40.49 -3.85 24.50
C ALA A 18 -39.13 -3.36 25.03
N ASP A 19 -38.81 -3.61 26.31
CA ASP A 19 -37.52 -3.27 26.90
C ASP A 19 -36.36 -4.01 26.23
N LYS A 20 -36.57 -5.30 25.91
CA LYS A 20 -35.58 -6.12 25.20
C LYS A 20 -35.36 -5.64 23.77
N GLU A 21 -36.43 -5.29 23.05
CA GLU A 21 -36.35 -4.72 21.71
C GLU A 21 -35.65 -3.36 21.71
N MET A 22 -35.94 -2.51 22.69
CA MET A 22 -35.29 -1.21 22.88
C MET A 22 -33.78 -1.37 23.17
N ALA A 23 -33.41 -2.35 24.01
CA ALA A 23 -32.00 -2.66 24.29
C ALA A 23 -31.26 -3.14 23.03
N ILE A 24 -31.88 -4.02 22.23
CA ILE A 24 -31.32 -4.48 20.95
C ILE A 24 -31.16 -3.32 19.97
N ALA A 25 -32.14 -2.43 19.88
CA ALA A 25 -32.06 -1.25 19.02
C ALA A 25 -30.95 -0.29 19.46
N LYS A 26 -30.79 -0.07 20.77
CA LYS A 26 -29.72 0.75 21.34
C LYS A 26 -28.34 0.16 21.06
N GLU A 27 -28.18 -1.15 21.20
CA GLU A 27 -26.93 -1.84 20.90
C GLU A 27 -26.60 -1.80 19.40
N LYS A 28 -27.58 -2.02 18.51
CA LYS A 28 -27.40 -1.85 17.07
C LYS A 28 -26.98 -0.42 16.71
N LYS A 29 -27.56 0.59 17.37
CA LYS A 29 -27.19 2.00 17.15
C LYS A 29 -25.75 2.27 17.57
N ARG A 30 -25.34 1.82 18.75
CA ARG A 30 -23.94 1.92 19.22
C ARG A 30 -22.95 1.27 18.26
N LYS A 31 -23.25 0.06 17.78
CA LYS A 31 -22.42 -0.64 16.79
C LYS A 31 -22.28 0.16 15.49
N ARG A 32 -23.36 0.77 15.00
CA ARG A 32 -23.33 1.62 13.79
C ARG A 32 -22.50 2.88 14.00
N GLU A 33 -22.59 3.51 15.16
CA GLU A 33 -21.80 4.71 15.49
C GLU A 33 -20.31 4.37 15.61
N ALA A 34 -19.95 3.29 16.31
CA ALA A 34 -18.58 2.82 16.40
C ALA A 34 -17.99 2.41 15.03
N ASP A 35 -18.81 1.80 14.16
CA ASP A 35 -18.38 1.46 12.80
C ASP A 35 -18.16 2.71 11.94
N LYS A 36 -19.01 3.74 12.08
CA LYS A 36 -18.82 5.03 11.41
C LYS A 36 -17.53 5.72 11.86
N GLU A 37 -17.24 5.75 13.16
CA GLU A 37 -16.00 6.31 13.70
C GLU A 37 -14.79 5.57 13.15
N ARG A 38 -14.80 4.23 13.19
CA ARG A 38 -13.73 3.40 12.61
C ARG A 38 -13.52 3.67 11.12
N GLN A 39 -14.59 3.80 10.35
CA GLN A 39 -14.50 4.11 8.93
C GLN A 39 -13.93 5.52 8.69
N ALA A 40 -14.32 6.51 9.51
CA ALA A 40 -13.80 7.87 9.43
C ALA A 40 -12.30 7.91 9.74
N GLU A 41 -11.87 7.22 10.79
CA GLU A 41 -10.46 7.09 11.16
C GLU A 41 -9.66 6.38 10.06
N THR A 42 -10.19 5.29 9.50
CA THR A 42 -9.54 4.57 8.39
C THR A 42 -9.36 5.48 7.18
N ARG A 43 -10.38 6.26 6.81
CA ARG A 43 -10.29 7.22 5.70
C ARG A 43 -9.27 8.31 5.95
N ARG A 44 -9.21 8.82 7.19
CA ARG A 44 -8.22 9.81 7.59
C ARG A 44 -6.80 9.25 7.50
N ASN A 45 -6.56 8.06 8.03
CA ASN A 45 -5.26 7.40 7.99
C ASN A 45 -4.81 7.12 6.55
N LEU A 46 -5.75 6.70 5.68
CA LEU A 46 -5.45 6.52 4.25
C LEU A 46 -5.13 7.86 3.57
N GLN A 47 -5.84 8.94 3.92
CA GLN A 47 -5.58 10.26 3.36
C GLN A 47 -4.24 10.85 3.81
N GLU A 48 -3.87 10.65 5.08
CA GLU A 48 -2.56 11.07 5.61
C GLU A 48 -1.42 10.27 4.97
N ALA A 49 -1.62 8.98 4.70
CA ALA A 49 -0.58 8.11 4.13
C ALA A 49 -0.47 8.15 2.61
N LEU A 50 -1.58 8.35 1.88
CA LEU A 50 -1.65 8.21 0.41
C LEU A 50 -2.13 9.49 -0.29
N GLY A 51 -2.40 10.56 0.48
CA GLY A 51 -2.90 11.81 -0.05
C GLY A 51 -4.39 11.80 -0.40
N LYS A 52 -4.80 12.73 -1.27
CA LYS A 52 -6.20 12.95 -1.60
C LYS A 52 -6.79 11.75 -2.36
N ASN A 53 -7.97 11.31 -1.96
CA ASN A 53 -8.70 10.26 -2.67
C ASN A 53 -9.11 10.71 -4.08
N ILE A 54 -8.69 9.95 -5.10
CA ILE A 54 -9.06 10.15 -6.50
C ILE A 54 -9.80 8.87 -6.97
N PRO A 55 -11.09 8.96 -7.31
CA PRO A 55 -11.83 7.80 -7.80
C PRO A 55 -11.40 7.43 -9.22
N LEU A 56 -10.88 6.22 -9.39
CA LEU A 56 -10.54 5.66 -10.70
C LEU A 56 -11.52 4.55 -11.06
N ARG A 57 -12.11 4.64 -12.25
CA ARG A 57 -12.95 3.58 -12.81
C ARG A 57 -12.10 2.72 -13.74
N LEU A 58 -11.79 1.50 -13.31
CA LEU A 58 -11.06 0.52 -14.11
C LEU A 58 -12.02 -0.45 -14.78
N HIS A 59 -11.73 -0.83 -16.02
CA HIS A 59 -12.36 -1.98 -16.65
C HIS A 59 -11.83 -3.28 -16.05
N SER A 60 -12.56 -4.38 -16.22
CA SER A 60 -12.25 -5.68 -15.60
C SER A 60 -10.87 -6.23 -15.97
N LYS A 61 -10.38 -5.99 -17.20
CA LYS A 61 -9.05 -6.43 -17.64
C LYS A 61 -7.91 -5.69 -16.93
N PRO A 62 -7.83 -4.33 -16.95
CA PRO A 62 -6.86 -3.59 -16.16
C PRO A 62 -6.88 -3.90 -14.67
N GLU A 63 -8.07 -4.07 -14.07
CA GLU A 63 -8.19 -4.41 -12.65
C GLU A 63 -7.53 -5.76 -12.33
N LYS A 64 -7.73 -6.78 -13.16
CA LYS A 64 -7.07 -8.09 -13.00
C LYS A 64 -5.55 -7.98 -13.07
N ARG A 65 -5.02 -7.22 -14.03
CA ARG A 65 -3.58 -6.98 -14.17
C ARG A 65 -3.01 -6.28 -12.92
N LEU A 66 -3.71 -5.27 -12.41
CA LEU A 66 -3.30 -4.58 -11.18
C LEU A 66 -3.29 -5.52 -9.97
N GLN A 67 -4.26 -6.44 -9.90
CA GLN A 67 -4.30 -7.47 -8.86
C GLN A 67 -3.12 -8.44 -8.96
N GLU A 68 -2.77 -8.88 -10.17
CA GLU A 68 -1.62 -9.75 -10.44
C GLU A 68 -0.30 -9.07 -10.05
N LEU A 69 -0.13 -7.80 -10.43
CA LEU A 69 1.04 -7.00 -10.01
C LEU A 69 1.12 -6.89 -8.49
N CYS A 70 0.02 -6.58 -7.81
CA CYS A 70 0.01 -6.54 -6.34
C CYS A 70 0.50 -7.86 -5.72
N LYS A 71 0.10 -9.02 -6.26
CA LYS A 71 0.56 -10.33 -5.79
C LYS A 71 2.05 -10.55 -6.01
N LEU A 72 2.54 -10.21 -7.20
CA LEU A 72 3.96 -10.35 -7.56
C LEU A 72 4.85 -9.53 -6.63
N HIS A 73 4.37 -8.36 -6.21
CA HIS A 73 5.06 -7.50 -5.25
C HIS A 73 4.73 -7.82 -3.77
N GLY A 74 4.13 -8.97 -3.48
CA GLY A 74 3.86 -9.42 -2.11
C GLY A 74 2.87 -8.56 -1.33
N ARG A 75 2.06 -7.72 -1.99
CA ARG A 75 1.11 -6.82 -1.33
C ARG A 75 -0.16 -7.57 -0.90
N ASP A 76 -0.69 -7.23 0.28
CA ASP A 76 -1.91 -7.85 0.81
C ASP A 76 -3.18 -7.36 0.11
N ILE A 77 -3.76 -8.20 -0.74
CA ILE A 77 -4.99 -7.89 -1.48
C ILE A 77 -6.22 -7.74 -0.57
N LYS A 78 -6.16 -8.15 0.71
CA LYS A 78 -7.25 -7.87 1.66
C LYS A 78 -7.42 -6.36 1.88
N GLU A 79 -6.33 -5.60 1.82
CA GLU A 79 -6.34 -4.13 1.85
C GLU A 79 -6.34 -3.52 0.44
N LYS A 80 -7.30 -3.94 -0.41
CA LYS A 80 -7.37 -3.56 -1.83
C LYS A 80 -7.03 -2.10 -2.12
N THR A 81 -7.68 -1.17 -1.42
CA THR A 81 -7.46 0.28 -1.65
C THR A 81 -6.01 0.67 -1.43
N ARG A 82 -5.40 0.25 -0.32
CA ARG A 82 -4.00 0.59 -0.02
C ARG A 82 -3.06 -0.04 -1.04
N SER A 83 -3.19 -1.34 -1.27
CA SER A 83 -2.29 -2.06 -2.18
C SER A 83 -2.41 -1.56 -3.62
N TYR A 84 -3.62 -1.29 -4.09
CA TYR A 84 -3.85 -0.76 -5.44
C TYR A 84 -3.33 0.66 -5.58
N SER A 85 -3.60 1.54 -4.60
CA SER A 85 -3.06 2.90 -4.65
C SER A 85 -1.54 2.92 -4.67
N GLN A 86 -0.89 2.12 -3.82
CA GLN A 86 0.57 2.02 -3.81
C GLN A 86 1.11 1.45 -5.12
N MET A 87 0.50 0.38 -5.65
CA MET A 87 0.93 -0.20 -6.93
C MET A 87 0.71 0.77 -8.10
N ILE A 88 -0.38 1.54 -8.11
CA ILE A 88 -0.60 2.58 -9.12
C ILE A 88 0.45 3.68 -8.99
N SER A 89 0.77 4.12 -7.76
CA SER A 89 1.85 5.08 -7.52
C SER A 89 3.18 4.57 -8.05
N ASP A 90 3.48 3.29 -7.82
CA ASP A 90 4.69 2.66 -8.33
C ASP A 90 4.71 2.68 -9.87
N LEU A 91 3.61 2.33 -10.52
CA LEU A 91 3.51 2.36 -11.97
C LEU A 91 3.64 3.77 -12.56
N ILE A 92 3.11 4.78 -11.88
CA ILE A 92 3.26 6.19 -12.28
C ILE A 92 4.72 6.59 -12.17
N ASN A 93 5.37 6.28 -11.05
CA ASN A 93 6.79 6.61 -10.84
C ASN A 93 7.68 5.87 -11.83
N PHE A 94 7.40 4.59 -12.12
CA PHE A 94 8.07 3.82 -13.17
C PHE A 94 7.95 4.51 -14.52
N TYR A 95 6.74 4.92 -14.91
CA TYR A 95 6.52 5.63 -16.17
C TYR A 95 7.23 7.00 -16.20
N TYR A 96 7.23 7.74 -15.09
CA TYR A 96 7.94 9.01 -14.97
C TYR A 96 9.44 8.82 -15.17
N ILE A 97 10.03 7.82 -14.52
CA ILE A 97 11.44 7.44 -14.70
C ILE A 97 11.69 7.09 -16.17
N GLU A 98 10.98 6.12 -16.74
CA GLU A 98 11.26 5.59 -18.08
C GLU A 98 10.99 6.58 -19.23
N SER A 99 9.96 7.42 -19.10
CA SER A 99 9.41 8.19 -20.24
C SER A 99 9.58 9.69 -20.13
N ILE A 100 9.78 10.23 -18.93
CA ILE A 100 9.83 11.69 -18.71
C ILE A 100 11.24 12.15 -18.35
N LEU A 101 11.96 11.39 -17.52
CA LEU A 101 13.31 11.77 -17.10
C LEU A 101 14.31 11.60 -18.25
N LYS A 102 15.13 12.63 -18.46
CA LYS A 102 16.24 12.61 -19.42
C LYS A 102 17.54 12.29 -18.70
N TYR A 103 18.22 11.23 -19.12
CA TYR A 103 19.50 10.82 -18.55
C TYR A 103 20.66 11.51 -19.27
N GLU A 104 20.80 12.83 -19.07
CA GLU A 104 21.87 13.61 -19.70
C GLU A 104 23.22 13.45 -18.98
N ASN A 105 23.21 12.92 -17.75
CA ASN A 105 24.40 12.63 -16.95
C ASN A 105 24.75 11.11 -16.97
N GLU A 106 26.04 10.77 -17.10
CA GLU A 106 26.57 9.41 -16.99
C GLU A 106 26.22 8.73 -15.65
N GLU A 107 26.20 9.47 -14.53
CA GLU A 107 25.79 8.92 -13.24
C GLU A 107 24.31 8.52 -13.20
N LEU A 108 23.45 9.32 -13.84
CA LEU A 108 22.03 9.02 -13.96
C LEU A 108 21.77 7.80 -14.85
N ASN A 109 22.53 7.65 -15.94
CA ASN A 109 22.47 6.46 -16.78
C ASN A 109 22.85 5.19 -15.99
N LYS A 110 23.95 5.23 -15.22
CA LYS A 110 24.35 4.10 -14.36
C LYS A 110 23.29 3.75 -13.31
N PHE A 111 22.65 4.77 -12.74
CA PHE A 111 21.56 4.56 -11.80
C PHE A 111 20.36 3.85 -12.46
N TYR A 112 19.97 4.35 -13.63
CA TYR A 112 18.86 3.82 -14.39
C TYR A 112 19.10 2.37 -14.82
N ASP A 113 20.29 2.04 -15.34
CA ASP A 113 20.64 0.66 -15.72
C ASP A 113 20.51 -0.29 -14.52
N THR A 114 21.01 0.13 -13.35
CA THR A 114 20.90 -0.63 -12.11
C THR A 114 19.44 -0.83 -11.70
N TYR A 115 18.63 0.21 -11.85
CA TYR A 115 17.21 0.20 -11.54
C TYR A 115 16.43 -0.75 -12.47
N VAL A 116 16.62 -0.64 -13.79
CA VAL A 116 15.99 -1.50 -14.79
C VAL A 116 16.33 -2.97 -14.52
N GLN A 117 17.60 -3.26 -14.23
CA GLN A 117 18.03 -4.62 -13.92
C GLN A 117 17.35 -5.15 -12.65
N LEU A 118 17.24 -4.32 -11.62
CA LEU A 118 16.60 -4.69 -10.35
C LEU A 118 15.11 -5.01 -10.56
N TRP A 119 14.41 -4.22 -11.38
CA TRP A 119 13.03 -4.50 -11.79
C TRP A 119 12.93 -5.77 -12.64
N GLY A 120 13.88 -5.98 -13.55
CA GLY A 120 14.00 -7.20 -14.34
C GLY A 120 14.03 -8.45 -13.47
N TYR A 121 14.93 -8.49 -12.48
CA TYR A 121 15.04 -9.62 -11.55
C TYR A 121 13.83 -9.79 -10.66
N THR A 122 13.20 -8.69 -10.24
CA THR A 122 12.03 -8.75 -9.36
C THR A 122 10.80 -9.27 -10.09
N ILE A 123 10.52 -8.76 -11.29
CA ILE A 123 9.28 -9.08 -12.02
C ILE A 123 9.45 -10.29 -12.93
N ARG A 124 10.49 -10.28 -13.78
CA ARG A 124 10.64 -11.28 -14.83
C ARG A 124 11.16 -12.59 -14.26
N GLU A 125 12.13 -12.51 -13.36
CA GLU A 125 12.81 -13.67 -12.80
C GLU A 125 12.25 -14.09 -11.44
N SER A 126 11.43 -13.24 -10.80
CA SER A 126 10.81 -13.50 -9.49
C SER A 126 11.84 -13.85 -8.40
N LEU A 127 13.03 -13.25 -8.46
CA LEU A 127 14.10 -13.47 -7.49
C LEU A 127 13.78 -12.81 -6.14
N SER A 128 14.17 -13.46 -5.06
CA SER A 128 14.17 -12.90 -3.72
C SER A 128 15.19 -11.76 -3.59
N ASN A 129 15.04 -10.93 -2.56
CA ASN A 129 15.97 -9.81 -2.32
C ASN A 129 17.41 -10.28 -2.07
N GLU A 130 17.56 -11.45 -1.44
CA GLU A 130 18.83 -12.11 -1.19
C GLU A 130 19.49 -12.56 -2.51
N GLU A 131 18.74 -13.23 -3.38
CA GLU A 131 19.23 -13.68 -4.69
C GLU A 131 19.63 -12.49 -5.57
N ILE A 132 18.82 -11.42 -5.59
CA ILE A 132 19.15 -10.19 -6.31
C ILE A 132 20.45 -9.58 -5.79
N ALA A 133 20.62 -9.50 -4.45
CA ALA A 133 21.83 -8.95 -3.86
C ALA A 133 23.07 -9.76 -4.25
N ASP A 134 22.98 -11.09 -4.22
CA ASP A 134 24.05 -11.98 -4.62
C ASP A 134 24.41 -11.83 -6.11
N SER A 135 23.42 -11.76 -7.00
CA SER A 135 23.64 -11.50 -8.43
C SER A 135 24.30 -10.15 -8.66
N PHE A 136 23.79 -9.08 -8.02
CA PHE A 136 24.34 -7.74 -8.16
C PHE A 136 25.78 -7.63 -7.65
N ASN A 137 26.11 -8.36 -6.58
CA ASN A 137 27.48 -8.46 -6.06
C ASN A 137 28.42 -9.18 -7.03
N LYS A 138 27.97 -10.28 -7.65
CA LYS A 138 28.75 -11.03 -8.64
C LYS A 138 28.99 -10.22 -9.92
N GLU A 139 27.98 -9.49 -10.36
CA GLU A 139 28.01 -8.69 -11.59
C GLU A 139 28.66 -7.32 -11.40
N GLY A 140 28.92 -6.91 -10.15
CA GLY A 140 29.64 -5.69 -9.83
C GLY A 140 28.81 -4.42 -9.96
N PHE A 141 27.48 -4.51 -9.84
CA PHE A 141 26.59 -3.35 -9.89
C PHE A 141 26.93 -2.35 -8.78
N LEU A 142 27.04 -1.06 -9.15
CA LEU A 142 27.28 0.00 -8.19
C LEU A 142 25.99 0.38 -7.46
N ARG A 143 26.12 0.65 -6.16
CA ARG A 143 24.99 1.05 -5.32
C ARG A 143 24.99 2.57 -5.11
N SER A 144 23.81 3.19 -5.22
CA SER A 144 23.65 4.59 -4.81
C SER A 144 23.79 4.72 -3.28
N CYS A 145 24.57 5.71 -2.85
CA CYS A 145 24.86 5.99 -1.45
C CYS A 145 24.67 7.49 -1.19
N LYS A 146 24.04 7.84 -0.06
CA LYS A 146 23.88 9.24 0.34
C LYS A 146 25.17 9.74 0.99
N GLY A 147 25.71 10.84 0.48
CA GLY A 147 26.86 11.55 1.01
C GLY A 147 26.53 12.43 2.21
N LYS A 148 27.59 12.89 2.89
CA LYS A 148 27.46 13.79 4.05
C LYS A 148 26.86 15.16 3.68
N ASN A 149 27.05 15.57 2.43
CA ASN A 149 26.50 16.80 1.84
C ASN A 149 25.04 16.65 1.36
N GLY A 150 24.41 15.48 1.54
CA GLY A 150 23.04 15.22 1.12
C GLY A 150 22.89 14.73 -0.32
N GLY A 151 23.89 14.94 -1.18
CA GLY A 151 23.94 14.40 -2.53
C GLY A 151 24.19 12.89 -2.57
N TYR A 152 23.94 12.26 -3.72
CA TYR A 152 24.15 10.84 -3.90
C TYR A 152 25.41 10.56 -4.72
N PHE A 153 26.03 9.41 -4.48
CA PHE A 153 27.19 8.93 -5.24
C PHE A 153 27.16 7.40 -5.36
N PHE A 154 27.87 6.86 -6.34
CA PHE A 154 27.92 5.43 -6.61
C PHE A 154 29.15 4.79 -5.99
N LYS A 155 28.97 3.67 -5.29
CA LYS A 155 30.08 2.90 -4.74
C LYS A 155 29.79 1.41 -4.70
N ASN A 156 30.83 0.61 -4.97
CA ASN A 156 30.81 -0.83 -4.71
C ASN A 156 31.01 -1.07 -3.21
N ASN A 157 29.91 -1.16 -2.47
CA ASN A 157 29.89 -1.40 -1.01
C ASN A 157 29.19 -2.72 -0.67
N GLY A 158 28.98 -3.59 -1.67
CA GLY A 158 28.14 -4.76 -1.54
C GLY A 158 26.65 -4.44 -1.47
N TRP A 159 25.87 -5.22 -2.18
CA TRP A 159 24.43 -5.32 -2.09
C TRP A 159 24.05 -6.25 -0.95
N THR A 160 23.00 -5.87 -0.24
CA THR A 160 22.32 -6.70 0.77
C THR A 160 20.84 -6.72 0.44
N ALA A 161 20.11 -7.71 0.93
CA ALA A 161 18.65 -7.79 0.76
C ALA A 161 17.95 -6.49 1.20
N LYS A 162 18.42 -5.89 2.31
CA LYS A 162 17.91 -4.59 2.78
C LYS A 162 18.17 -3.46 1.78
N ASN A 163 19.34 -3.44 1.13
CA ASN A 163 19.64 -2.43 0.11
C ASN A 163 18.82 -2.63 -1.16
N VAL A 164 18.58 -3.88 -1.56
CA VAL A 164 17.68 -4.21 -2.68
C VAL A 164 16.28 -3.71 -2.39
N GLU A 165 15.72 -4.03 -1.21
CA GLU A 165 14.40 -3.53 -0.78
C GLU A 165 14.34 -2.00 -0.83
N THR A 166 15.38 -1.35 -0.33
CA THR A 166 15.48 0.11 -0.33
C THR A 166 15.59 0.70 -1.75
N HIS A 167 16.18 -0.02 -2.70
CA HIS A 167 16.28 0.38 -4.12
C HIS A 167 15.08 -0.08 -4.95
N LYS A 168 14.08 -0.74 -4.35
CA LYS A 168 12.74 -0.94 -4.94
C LYS A 168 11.83 0.26 -4.67
N ASP A 169 12.14 1.06 -3.65
CA ASP A 169 11.35 2.23 -3.27
C ASP A 169 11.49 3.35 -4.31
N LEU A 170 10.43 3.54 -5.09
CA LEU A 170 10.41 4.46 -6.22
C LEU A 170 10.46 5.93 -5.82
N GLU A 171 9.91 6.30 -4.66
CA GLU A 171 10.01 7.69 -4.17
C GLU A 171 11.47 8.04 -3.86
N ARG A 172 12.17 7.09 -3.25
CA ARG A 172 13.61 7.25 -3.02
C ARG A 172 14.39 7.33 -4.33
N ILE A 173 14.02 6.54 -5.34
CA ILE A 173 14.68 6.54 -6.65
C ILE A 173 14.49 7.90 -7.33
N ILE A 174 13.29 8.48 -7.30
CA ILE A 174 13.04 9.85 -7.77
C ILE A 174 13.90 10.85 -7.00
N THR A 175 13.95 10.76 -5.67
CA THR A 175 14.78 11.65 -4.83
C THR A 175 16.27 11.56 -5.19
N VAL A 176 16.77 10.37 -5.52
CA VAL A 176 18.16 10.19 -5.97
C VAL A 176 18.35 10.89 -7.31
N ILE A 177 17.44 10.70 -8.26
CA ILE A 177 17.53 11.30 -9.59
C ILE A 177 17.50 12.83 -9.52
N GLU A 178 16.54 13.40 -8.80
CA GLU A 178 16.41 14.85 -8.57
C GLU A 178 17.64 15.46 -7.87
N SER A 179 18.50 14.65 -7.23
CA SER A 179 19.73 15.14 -6.60
C SER A 179 20.92 15.28 -7.57
N PHE A 180 20.80 14.75 -8.79
CA PHE A 180 21.80 14.85 -9.85
C PHE A 180 21.44 15.88 -10.92
N GLU A 181 20.24 16.47 -10.85
CA GLU A 181 19.84 17.68 -11.59
C GLU A 181 20.43 18.95 -10.94
#